data_AF-A0A3N9TEU7-F1
#
_entry.id   AF-A0A3N9TEU7-F1
#
_cell.length_a   1.000
_cell.length_b   1.000
_cell.length_c   1.000
_cell.angle_alpha   90.00
_cell.angle_beta   90.00
_cell.angle_gamma   90.00
#
_symmetry.space_group_name_H-M   'P 1'
#
loop_
_entity.id
_entity.type
_entity.pdbx_description
1 polymer ?
#
loop_
_entity_poly.entity_id
_entity_poly.type
_entity_poly.pdbx_seq_one_letter_code
_entity_poly.pdbx_strand_id
1 'polypeptide(L)'
;MALQFKVDELDRLTIDHIKNQFLGMDLPFEAFYLKSGRQAEEWSDDVNGLRIKLNNKIIFQIHKTSAMLSVKHVPDSHKESIVKVVQRLNLAKQPDFTLGITLSALFLLLACAVIALKALPMAENFAAVMVAALVASMIGLTILGTTQQKSTDNDASFVLGLILYALGVMAFAPSSLLTMPLVKALLYKRGYQYLSGVESADPQLSTTEK
;
A
#
# COMPACT_ATOMS: atom_id res chain seq x y z
N MET A 1 12.50 1.25 -1.16
CA MET A 1 11.12 0.75 -1.25
C MET A 1 10.12 1.92 -1.20
N ALA A 2 8.89 1.75 -1.69
CA ALA A 2 7.77 2.66 -1.46
C ALA A 2 6.69 1.92 -0.66
N LEU A 3 6.29 2.48 0.48
CA LEU A 3 5.32 1.92 1.42
C LEU A 3 4.02 2.69 1.25
N GLN A 4 2.92 1.99 0.97
CA GLN A 4 1.59 2.59 0.91
C GLN A 4 0.80 2.18 2.13
N PHE A 5 0.02 3.09 2.69
CA PHE A 5 -0.84 2.82 3.84
C PHE A 5 -2.11 3.67 3.79
N LYS A 6 -3.14 3.20 4.49
CA LYS A 6 -4.42 3.87 4.62
C LYS A 6 -4.30 4.98 5.67
N VAL A 7 -4.91 6.13 5.39
CA VAL A 7 -5.04 7.26 6.33
C VAL A 7 -6.48 7.74 6.36
N ASP A 8 -6.84 8.53 7.37
CA ASP A 8 -8.11 9.26 7.36
C ASP A 8 -8.13 10.38 6.36
N GLU A 9 -9.33 10.87 6.08
CA GLU A 9 -9.47 12.16 5.43
C GLU A 9 -8.89 13.24 6.35
N LEU A 10 -7.88 13.94 5.84
CA LEU A 10 -7.11 14.88 6.64
C LEU A 10 -7.65 16.29 6.45
N ASP A 11 -7.83 16.98 7.57
CA ASP A 11 -8.14 18.39 7.58
C ASP A 11 -6.90 19.25 7.31
N ARG A 12 -7.13 20.54 7.07
CA ARG A 12 -6.07 21.53 6.83
C ARG A 12 -5.02 21.51 7.93
N LEU A 13 -5.47 21.51 9.19
CA LEU A 13 -4.58 21.59 10.36
C LEU A 13 -3.63 20.40 10.41
N THR A 14 -4.12 19.19 10.13
CA THR A 14 -3.28 17.99 10.10
C THR A 14 -2.30 18.05 8.92
N ILE A 15 -2.72 18.50 7.74
CA ILE A 15 -1.82 18.63 6.58
C ILE A 15 -0.71 19.65 6.84
N ASP A 16 -1.04 20.80 7.41
CA ASP A 16 -0.06 21.83 7.76
C ASP A 16 0.87 21.35 8.89
N HIS A 17 0.36 20.61 9.88
CA HIS A 17 1.17 19.99 10.91
C HIS A 17 2.19 19.01 10.31
N ILE A 18 1.77 18.14 9.40
CA ILE A 18 2.66 17.21 8.69
C ILE A 18 3.72 17.98 7.91
N LYS A 19 3.33 18.99 7.13
CA LYS A 19 4.25 19.84 6.37
C LYS A 19 5.34 20.42 7.27
N ASN A 20 4.94 20.97 8.42
CA ASN A 20 5.87 21.60 9.36
C ASN A 20 6.82 20.58 10.01
N GLN A 21 6.37 19.36 10.31
CA GLN A 21 7.24 18.30 10.84
C GLN A 21 8.37 17.93 9.87
N PHE A 22 8.09 17.90 8.56
CA PHE A 22 9.12 17.65 7.56
C PHE A 22 10.03 18.86 7.35
N LEU A 23 9.47 20.06 7.19
CA LEU A 23 10.26 21.28 6.99
C LEU A 23 11.12 21.66 8.21
N GLY A 24 10.75 21.21 9.40
CA GLY A 24 11.55 21.39 10.62
C GLY A 24 12.77 20.46 10.72
N MET A 25 12.94 19.52 9.79
CA MET A 25 14.14 18.71 9.69
C MET A 25 15.22 19.50 8.94
N ASP A 26 16.49 19.37 9.33
CA ASP A 26 17.64 20.01 8.69
C ASP A 26 18.01 19.34 7.35
N LEU A 27 17.04 19.31 6.44
CA LEU A 27 17.11 18.69 5.13
C LEU A 27 16.39 19.58 4.11
N PRO A 28 16.84 19.60 2.84
CA PRO A 28 16.26 20.44 1.79
C PRO A 28 14.94 19.84 1.28
N PHE A 29 13.92 19.85 2.13
CA PHE A 29 12.57 19.41 1.77
C PHE A 29 11.80 20.49 1.03
N GLU A 30 11.08 20.08 0.00
CA GLU A 30 10.10 20.91 -0.70
C GLU A 30 8.71 20.31 -0.47
N ALA A 31 7.75 21.12 -0.03
CA ALA A 31 6.39 20.70 0.22
C ALA A 31 5.40 21.40 -0.73
N PHE A 32 4.52 20.62 -1.36
CA PHE A 32 3.51 21.09 -2.30
C PHE A 32 2.14 20.56 -1.90
N TYR A 33 1.12 21.41 -1.92
CA TYR A 33 -0.25 20.95 -1.78
C TYR A 33 -0.70 20.24 -3.05
N LEU A 34 -1.68 19.34 -2.92
CA LEU A 34 -2.29 18.65 -4.06
C LEU A 34 -3.77 19.01 -4.16
N LYS A 35 -4.18 19.47 -5.34
CA LYS A 35 -5.58 19.69 -5.72
C LYS A 35 -5.91 18.78 -6.90
N SER A 36 -6.78 17.79 -6.69
CA SER A 36 -7.16 16.82 -7.71
C SER A 36 -5.95 16.15 -8.40
N GLY A 37 -4.87 15.91 -7.66
CA GLY A 37 -3.62 15.31 -8.16
C GLY A 37 -2.64 16.27 -8.83
N ARG A 38 -2.99 17.54 -9.02
CA ARG A 38 -2.09 18.60 -9.50
C ARG A 38 -1.46 19.36 -8.34
N GLN A 39 -0.25 19.88 -8.55
CA GLN A 39 0.41 20.71 -7.55
C GLN A 39 -0.32 22.05 -7.41
N ALA A 40 -0.53 22.46 -6.17
CA ALA A 40 -1.00 23.78 -5.80
C ALA A 40 0.06 24.44 -4.90
N GLU A 41 0.34 25.70 -5.16
CA GLU A 41 1.30 26.50 -4.40
C GLU A 41 0.72 26.93 -3.05
N GLU A 42 -0.59 27.15 -3.00
CA GLU A 42 -1.31 27.58 -1.80
C GLU A 42 -2.42 26.62 -1.40
N TRP A 43 -2.79 26.68 -0.12
CA TRP A 43 -3.95 25.96 0.38
C TRP A 43 -5.25 26.54 -0.23
N SER A 44 -6.14 25.67 -0.70
CA SER A 44 -7.52 26.01 -1.07
C SER A 44 -8.46 24.93 -0.56
N ASP A 45 -9.75 25.20 -0.49
CA ASP A 45 -10.75 24.24 0.01
C ASP A 45 -10.80 22.94 -0.84
N ASP A 46 -10.30 23.01 -2.08
CA ASP A 46 -10.20 21.86 -2.98
C ASP A 46 -8.90 21.05 -2.81
N VAL A 47 -7.99 21.46 -1.90
CA VAL A 47 -6.76 20.72 -1.60
C VAL A 47 -7.14 19.43 -0.89
N ASN A 48 -6.65 18.32 -1.43
CA ASN A 48 -6.96 16.97 -0.97
C ASN A 48 -5.71 16.14 -0.68
N GLY A 49 -4.55 16.78 -0.54
CA GLY A 49 -3.30 16.08 -0.29
C GLY A 49 -2.08 16.98 -0.14
N LEU A 50 -0.96 16.32 0.14
CA LEU A 50 0.35 16.90 0.36
C LEU A 50 1.40 16.05 -0.34
N ARG A 51 2.38 16.68 -0.97
CA ARG A 51 3.55 16.01 -1.56
C ARG A 51 4.82 16.65 -1.03
N ILE A 52 5.71 15.82 -0.52
CA ILE A 52 7.01 16.22 0.00
C ILE A 52 8.10 15.60 -0.86
N LYS A 53 9.03 16.44 -1.31
CA LYS A 53 10.20 16.05 -2.08
C LYS A 53 11.48 16.31 -1.30
N LEU A 54 12.48 15.48 -1.55
CA LEU A 54 13.87 15.68 -1.13
C LEU A 54 14.74 15.56 -2.39
N ASN A 55 15.56 16.57 -2.69
CA ASN A 55 16.40 16.59 -3.90
C ASN A 55 15.59 16.25 -5.17
N ASN A 56 14.44 16.92 -5.35
CA ASN A 56 13.47 16.71 -6.44
C ASN A 56 12.85 15.29 -6.56
N LYS A 57 13.06 14.40 -5.58
CA LYS A 57 12.44 13.07 -5.53
C LYS A 57 11.31 13.03 -4.51
N ILE A 58 10.16 12.46 -4.87
CA ILE A 58 9.04 12.31 -3.93
C ILE A 58 9.44 11.30 -2.85
N ILE A 59 9.42 11.76 -1.61
CA ILE A 59 9.68 10.94 -0.42
C ILE A 59 8.40 10.65 0.35
N PHE A 60 7.44 11.57 0.34
CA PHE A 60 6.18 11.38 1.05
C PHE A 60 5.04 12.01 0.25
N GLN A 61 3.91 11.32 0.17
CA GLN A 61 2.73 11.83 -0.51
C GLN A 61 1.48 11.35 0.22
N ILE A 62 0.57 12.25 0.50
CA ILE A 62 -0.79 11.93 0.94
C ILE A 62 -1.76 12.45 -0.10
N HIS A 63 -2.76 11.64 -0.42
CA HIS A 63 -3.88 12.03 -1.26
C HIS A 63 -5.14 11.31 -0.79
N LYS A 64 -6.15 12.09 -0.39
CA LYS A 64 -7.38 11.62 0.23
C LYS A 64 -7.07 10.65 1.39
N THR A 65 -7.60 9.44 1.34
CA THR A 65 -7.46 8.41 2.38
C THR A 65 -6.23 7.49 2.19
N SER A 66 -5.24 7.93 1.41
CA SER A 66 -4.05 7.12 1.12
C SER A 66 -2.77 7.93 1.25
N ALA A 67 -1.75 7.30 1.83
CA ALA A 67 -0.43 7.88 1.95
C ALA A 67 0.64 6.92 1.41
N MET A 68 1.75 7.50 0.97
CA MET A 68 2.90 6.79 0.44
C MET A 68 4.19 7.38 1.01
N LEU A 69 5.06 6.52 1.53
CA LEU A 69 6.41 6.84 2.00
C LEU A 69 7.45 6.10 1.14
N SER A 70 8.27 6.86 0.42
CA SER A 70 9.33 6.37 -0.46
C SER A 70 10.70 6.48 0.19
N VAL A 71 11.02 5.52 1.06
CA VAL A 71 12.34 5.42 1.73
C VAL A 71 13.50 5.15 0.78
N LYS A 72 13.24 4.75 -0.48
CA LYS A 72 14.31 4.53 -1.50
C LYS A 72 15.13 5.79 -1.79
N HIS A 73 14.50 6.97 -1.70
CA HIS A 73 15.10 8.23 -2.12
C HIS A 73 15.70 9.02 -0.96
N VAL A 74 15.61 8.48 0.25
CA VAL A 74 16.14 9.07 1.46
C VAL A 74 17.56 8.55 1.68
N PRO A 75 18.55 9.42 1.98
CA PRO A 75 19.89 9.00 2.36
C PRO A 75 19.87 8.08 3.58
N ASP A 76 20.72 7.06 3.63
CA ASP A 76 20.74 6.06 4.70
C ASP A 76 20.82 6.69 6.10
N SER A 77 21.62 7.76 6.24
CA SER A 77 21.77 8.52 7.49
C SER A 77 20.47 9.15 8.02
N HIS A 78 19.46 9.37 7.16
CA HIS A 78 18.21 10.04 7.53
C HIS A 78 16.97 9.14 7.41
N LYS A 79 17.12 7.90 6.93
CA LYS A 79 16.00 6.96 6.75
C LYS A 79 15.21 6.75 8.03
N GLU A 80 15.89 6.43 9.12
CA GLU A 80 15.26 6.19 10.42
C GLU A 80 14.54 7.44 10.94
N SER A 81 15.18 8.61 10.81
CA SER A 81 14.59 9.88 11.26
C SER A 81 13.27 10.18 10.54
N ILE A 82 13.22 9.98 9.22
CA ILE A 82 11.98 10.20 8.45
C ILE A 82 10.91 9.18 8.81
N VAL A 83 11.29 7.90 8.96
CA VAL A 83 10.34 6.85 9.36
C VAL A 83 9.76 7.16 10.75
N LYS A 84 10.59 7.58 11.72
CA LYS A 84 10.14 8.00 13.06
C LYS A 84 9.24 9.22 13.03
N VAL A 85 9.46 10.19 12.14
CA VAL A 85 8.54 11.33 11.96
C VAL A 85 7.16 10.85 11.48
N VAL A 86 7.12 10.00 10.45
CA VAL A 86 5.86 9.46 9.92
C VAL A 86 5.12 8.62 10.96
N GLN A 87 5.84 7.89 11.81
CA GLN A 87 5.26 7.14 12.92
C GLN A 87 4.65 8.04 13.99
N ARG A 88 5.37 9.09 14.42
CA ARG A 88 4.87 10.05 15.41
C ARG A 88 3.61 10.78 14.95
N LEU A 89 3.42 10.94 13.64
CA LEU A 89 2.19 11.49 13.08
C LEU A 89 0.98 10.54 13.23
N ASN A 90 1.20 9.26 13.56
CA ASN A 90 0.19 8.23 13.81
C ASN A 90 -0.94 8.17 12.77
N LEU A 91 -0.59 8.36 11.49
CA LEU A 91 -1.56 8.45 10.40
C LEU A 91 -2.03 7.09 9.90
N ALA A 92 -1.22 6.05 10.12
CA ALA A 92 -1.42 4.75 9.50
C ALA A 92 -2.59 4.00 10.15
N LYS A 93 -3.59 3.66 9.34
CA LYS A 93 -4.74 2.85 9.77
C LYS A 93 -4.60 1.40 9.36
N GLN A 94 -5.08 0.52 10.23
CA GLN A 94 -5.26 -0.88 9.89
C GLN A 94 -6.23 -1.00 8.71
N PRO A 95 -5.86 -1.73 7.64
CA PRO A 95 -6.74 -1.92 6.49
C PRO A 95 -7.93 -2.82 6.85
N ASP A 96 -9.08 -2.51 6.24
CA ASP A 96 -10.26 -3.38 6.24
C ASP A 96 -10.21 -4.29 5.00
N PHE A 97 -10.39 -5.58 5.24
CA PHE A 97 -10.35 -6.62 4.21
C PHE A 97 -11.74 -7.08 3.76
N THR A 98 -12.80 -6.70 4.48
CA THR A 98 -14.14 -7.28 4.35
C THR A 98 -14.63 -7.22 2.90
N LEU A 99 -14.67 -6.01 2.32
CA LEU A 99 -15.08 -5.81 0.93
C LEU A 99 -14.18 -6.56 -0.07
N GLY A 100 -12.86 -6.57 0.19
CA GLY A 100 -11.90 -7.27 -0.65
C GLY A 100 -12.13 -8.77 -0.68
N ILE A 101 -12.34 -9.39 0.49
CA ILE A 101 -12.61 -10.83 0.62
C ILE A 101 -13.94 -11.18 -0.08
N THR A 102 -15.00 -10.40 0.14
CA THR A 102 -16.31 -10.65 -0.49
C THR A 102 -16.22 -10.59 -2.01
N LEU A 103 -15.57 -9.57 -2.57
CA LEU A 103 -15.43 -9.43 -4.02
C LEU A 103 -14.47 -10.48 -4.62
N SER A 104 -13.43 -10.88 -3.89
CA SER A 104 -12.57 -12.01 -4.28
C SER A 104 -13.31 -13.35 -4.27
N ALA A 105 -14.21 -13.58 -3.32
CA ALA A 105 -15.06 -14.78 -3.33
C ALA A 105 -16.00 -14.79 -4.54
N LEU A 106 -16.60 -13.64 -4.89
CA LEU A 106 -17.42 -13.50 -6.09
C LEU A 106 -16.60 -13.74 -7.37
N PHE A 107 -15.38 -13.23 -7.44
CA PHE A 107 -14.45 -13.51 -8.54
C PHE A 107 -14.20 -15.02 -8.70
N LEU A 108 -13.94 -15.74 -7.61
CA LEU A 108 -13.72 -17.18 -7.65
C LEU A 108 -14.94 -17.93 -8.19
N LEU A 109 -16.15 -17.56 -7.76
CA LEU A 109 -17.38 -18.15 -8.26
C LEU A 109 -17.55 -17.91 -9.77
N LEU A 110 -17.29 -16.69 -10.25
CA LEU A 110 -17.34 -16.36 -11.67
C LEU A 110 -16.28 -17.12 -12.48
N ALA A 111 -15.05 -17.19 -11.98
CA ALA A 111 -13.96 -17.93 -12.63
C ALA A 111 -14.31 -19.41 -12.77
N CYS A 112 -14.80 -20.05 -11.70
CA CYS A 112 -15.27 -21.43 -11.73
C CYS A 112 -16.43 -21.64 -12.72
N ALA A 113 -17.41 -20.71 -12.75
CA ALA A 113 -18.53 -20.78 -13.68
C ALA A 113 -18.06 -20.66 -15.15
N VAL A 114 -17.12 -19.77 -15.45
CA VAL A 114 -16.53 -19.64 -16.80
C VAL A 114 -15.79 -20.92 -17.18
N ILE A 115 -14.99 -21.48 -16.27
CA ILE A 115 -14.26 -22.74 -16.54
C ILE A 115 -15.26 -23.87 -16.83
N ALA A 116 -16.26 -24.05 -15.97
CA ALA A 116 -17.21 -25.16 -16.08
C ALA A 116 -18.14 -25.04 -17.29
N LEU A 117 -18.69 -23.85 -17.54
CA LEU A 117 -19.74 -23.65 -18.54
C LEU A 117 -19.21 -23.26 -19.92
N LYS A 118 -17.96 -22.78 -20.01
CA LYS A 118 -17.38 -22.28 -21.27
C LYS A 118 -16.07 -22.96 -21.63
N ALA A 119 -15.11 -23.05 -20.71
CA ALA A 119 -13.79 -23.58 -21.04
C ALA A 119 -13.79 -25.10 -21.25
N LEU A 120 -14.37 -25.87 -20.32
CA LEU A 120 -14.42 -27.33 -20.39
C LEU A 120 -15.14 -27.84 -21.65
N PRO A 121 -16.32 -27.31 -22.04
CA PRO A 121 -16.99 -27.73 -23.28
C PRO A 121 -16.22 -27.38 -24.56
N MET A 122 -15.33 -26.39 -24.49
CA MET A 122 -14.61 -25.89 -25.66
C MET A 122 -13.31 -26.67 -25.91
N ALA A 123 -12.47 -26.84 -24.88
CA ALA A 123 -11.25 -27.63 -24.95
C ALA A 123 -10.69 -27.95 -23.56
N GLU A 124 -10.39 -29.22 -23.29
CA GLU A 124 -9.84 -29.68 -22.01
C GLU A 124 -8.50 -28.99 -21.67
N ASN A 125 -7.60 -28.90 -22.65
CA ASN A 125 -6.30 -28.24 -22.46
C ASN A 125 -6.45 -26.75 -22.12
N PHE A 126 -7.43 -26.07 -22.70
CA PHE A 126 -7.70 -24.66 -22.40
C PHE A 126 -8.25 -24.49 -20.99
N ALA A 127 -9.19 -25.36 -20.58
CA ALA A 127 -9.70 -25.40 -19.22
C ALA A 127 -8.60 -25.67 -18.19
N ALA A 128 -7.68 -26.59 -18.47
CA ALA A 128 -6.54 -26.88 -17.60
C ALA A 128 -5.64 -25.65 -17.37
N VAL A 129 -5.37 -24.86 -18.43
CA VAL A 129 -4.61 -23.60 -18.31
C VAL A 129 -5.35 -22.58 -17.45
N MET A 130 -6.67 -22.43 -17.62
CA MET A 130 -7.46 -21.52 -16.79
C MET A 130 -7.49 -21.95 -15.32
N VAL A 131 -7.61 -23.25 -15.03
CA VAL A 131 -7.53 -23.79 -13.66
C VAL A 131 -6.15 -23.49 -13.07
N ALA A 132 -5.07 -23.77 -13.80
CA ALA A 132 -3.72 -23.47 -13.34
C ALA A 132 -3.51 -21.97 -13.05
N ALA A 133 -4.05 -21.09 -13.90
CA ALA A 133 -4.03 -19.64 -13.69
C ALA A 133 -4.82 -19.23 -12.43
N LEU A 134 -6.01 -19.82 -12.21
CA LEU A 134 -6.81 -19.55 -11.01
C LEU A 134 -6.07 -19.98 -9.74
N VAL A 135 -5.46 -21.17 -9.75
CA VAL A 135 -4.64 -21.68 -8.64
C VAL A 135 -3.43 -20.77 -8.39
N ALA A 136 -2.72 -20.36 -9.43
CA ALA A 136 -1.60 -19.42 -9.32
C ALA A 136 -2.05 -18.08 -8.70
N SER A 137 -3.23 -17.57 -9.06
CA SER A 137 -3.77 -16.35 -8.48
C SER A 137 -4.06 -16.48 -6.97
N MET A 138 -4.60 -17.64 -6.56
CA MET A 138 -4.89 -17.95 -5.16
C MET A 138 -3.62 -18.13 -4.33
N ILE A 139 -2.62 -18.82 -4.87
CA ILE A 139 -1.30 -18.94 -4.24
C ILE A 139 -0.69 -17.55 -4.08
N GLY A 140 -0.73 -16.72 -5.13
CA GLY A 140 -0.23 -15.35 -5.10
C GLY A 140 -0.89 -14.51 -3.99
N LEU A 141 -2.23 -14.51 -3.91
CA LEU A 141 -2.97 -13.82 -2.84
C LEU A 141 -2.63 -14.36 -1.45
N THR A 142 -2.47 -15.68 -1.32
CA THR A 142 -2.11 -16.32 -0.05
C THR A 142 -0.73 -15.87 0.42
N ILE A 143 0.27 -15.89 -0.47
CA ILE A 143 1.63 -15.42 -0.17
C ILE A 143 1.60 -13.94 0.23
N LEU A 144 0.88 -13.09 -0.52
CA LEU A 144 0.73 -11.67 -0.16
C LEU A 144 0.05 -11.46 1.20
N GLY A 145 -0.89 -12.34 1.56
CA GLY A 145 -1.59 -12.32 2.85
C GLY A 145 -0.71 -12.69 4.04
N THR A 146 0.17 -13.68 3.87
CA THR A 146 1.02 -14.22 4.94
C THR A 146 2.34 -13.49 5.10
N THR A 147 2.80 -12.80 4.06
CA THR A 147 4.05 -12.03 4.11
C THR A 147 3.95 -10.90 5.14
N GLN A 148 4.86 -10.88 6.10
CA GLN A 148 4.96 -9.83 7.12
C GLN A 148 6.09 -8.88 6.78
N GLN A 149 5.83 -7.57 6.75
CA GLN A 149 6.90 -6.61 6.56
C GLN A 149 7.49 -6.18 7.89
N LYS A 150 8.68 -6.71 8.21
CA LYS A 150 9.45 -6.31 9.40
C LYS A 150 10.70 -5.47 9.10
N SER A 151 11.12 -5.40 7.83
CA SER A 151 12.32 -4.66 7.42
C SER A 151 12.05 -3.85 6.15
N THR A 152 12.97 -2.95 5.81
CA THR A 152 12.93 -2.08 4.63
C THR A 152 13.33 -2.80 3.34
N ASP A 153 13.79 -4.05 3.46
CA ASP A 153 14.30 -4.85 2.34
C ASP A 153 13.18 -5.37 1.43
N ASN A 154 13.58 -5.58 0.17
CA ASN A 154 12.74 -6.21 -0.84
C ASN A 154 12.44 -7.65 -0.43
N ASP A 155 11.27 -7.87 0.16
CA ASP A 155 10.78 -9.21 0.44
C ASP A 155 10.50 -9.96 -0.87
N ALA A 156 11.38 -10.90 -1.21
CA ALA A 156 11.26 -11.74 -2.40
C ALA A 156 9.95 -12.53 -2.43
N SER A 157 9.43 -12.93 -1.26
CA SER A 157 8.16 -13.66 -1.14
C SER A 157 7.00 -12.80 -1.62
N PHE A 158 6.99 -11.53 -1.23
CA PHE A 158 5.97 -10.59 -1.68
C PHE A 158 6.02 -10.35 -3.19
N VAL A 159 7.23 -10.17 -3.74
CA VAL A 159 7.40 -9.98 -5.20
C VAL A 159 6.93 -11.21 -5.95
N LEU A 160 7.28 -12.41 -5.47
CA LEU A 160 6.80 -13.67 -6.03
C LEU A 160 5.27 -13.77 -5.96
N GLY A 161 4.67 -13.40 -4.82
CA GLY A 161 3.22 -13.37 -4.65
C GLY A 161 2.53 -12.45 -5.65
N LEU A 162 3.09 -11.26 -5.90
CA LEU A 162 2.59 -10.33 -6.92
C LEU A 162 2.70 -10.90 -8.34
N ILE A 163 3.82 -11.55 -8.68
CA ILE A 163 4.03 -12.14 -10.00
C ILE A 163 3.04 -13.29 -10.24
N LEU A 164 2.91 -14.22 -9.29
CA LEU A 164 1.97 -15.34 -9.38
C LEU A 164 0.52 -14.85 -9.48
N TYR A 165 0.17 -13.85 -8.68
CA TYR A 165 -1.13 -13.21 -8.77
C TYR A 165 -1.39 -12.60 -10.15
N ALA A 166 -0.45 -11.78 -10.65
CA ALA A 166 -0.58 -11.09 -11.93
C ALA A 166 -0.73 -12.07 -13.11
N LEU A 167 0.08 -13.13 -13.15
CA LEU A 167 -0.01 -14.17 -14.17
C LEU A 167 -1.35 -14.90 -14.11
N GLY A 168 -1.81 -15.23 -12.89
CA GLY A 168 -3.07 -15.93 -12.71
C GLY A 168 -4.30 -15.13 -13.13
N VAL A 169 -4.34 -13.84 -12.81
CA VAL A 169 -5.50 -13.00 -13.11
C VAL A 169 -5.61 -12.53 -14.56
N MET A 170 -4.52 -12.61 -15.35
CA MET A 170 -4.55 -12.26 -16.77
C MET A 170 -5.54 -13.11 -17.57
N ALA A 171 -5.68 -14.40 -17.22
CA ALA A 171 -6.63 -15.31 -17.87
C ALA A 171 -8.11 -14.96 -17.59
N PHE A 172 -8.38 -14.07 -16.64
CA PHE A 172 -9.73 -13.72 -16.18
C PHE A 172 -10.04 -12.22 -16.28
N ALA A 173 -9.27 -11.47 -17.07
CA ALA A 173 -9.61 -10.07 -17.35
C ALA A 173 -10.96 -10.01 -18.11
N PRO A 174 -11.93 -9.15 -17.73
CA PRO A 174 -11.83 -8.06 -16.75
C PRO A 174 -12.30 -8.42 -15.32
N SER A 175 -12.83 -9.62 -15.08
CA SER A 175 -13.40 -10.02 -13.78
C SER A 175 -12.41 -9.94 -12.62
N SER A 176 -11.10 -10.00 -12.90
CA SER A 176 -10.03 -9.77 -11.94
C SER A 176 -9.99 -8.38 -11.31
N LEU A 177 -10.75 -7.41 -11.81
CA LEU A 177 -10.91 -6.12 -11.12
C LEU A 177 -11.61 -6.29 -9.75
N LEU A 178 -12.39 -7.34 -9.57
CA LEU A 178 -13.05 -7.66 -8.31
C LEU A 178 -12.06 -7.99 -7.19
N THR A 179 -10.87 -8.49 -7.50
CA THR A 179 -9.84 -8.81 -6.50
C THR A 179 -8.96 -7.60 -6.16
N MET A 180 -9.07 -6.48 -6.89
CA MET A 180 -8.25 -5.28 -6.68
C MET A 180 -8.39 -4.66 -5.28
N PRO A 181 -9.60 -4.57 -4.67
CA PRO A 181 -9.73 -4.06 -3.30
C PRO A 181 -8.96 -4.90 -2.28
N LEU A 182 -8.92 -6.22 -2.45
CA LEU A 182 -8.15 -7.12 -1.58
C LEU A 182 -6.64 -6.87 -1.74
N VAL A 183 -6.16 -6.79 -2.98
CA VAL A 183 -4.75 -6.48 -3.25
C VAL A 183 -4.35 -5.15 -2.62
N LYS A 184 -5.16 -4.09 -2.78
CA LYS A 184 -4.91 -2.79 -2.14
C LYS A 184 -4.85 -2.90 -0.61
N ALA A 185 -5.78 -3.63 0.00
CA ALA A 185 -5.77 -3.85 1.45
C ALA A 185 -4.49 -4.57 1.92
N LEU A 186 -4.00 -5.54 1.14
CA LEU A 186 -2.72 -6.23 1.41
C LEU A 186 -1.51 -5.30 1.26
N LEU A 187 -1.49 -4.42 0.25
CA LEU A 187 -0.46 -3.39 0.12
C LEU A 187 -0.46 -2.45 1.35
N TYR A 188 -1.63 -2.01 1.79
CA TYR A 188 -1.79 -1.16 2.96
C TYR A 188 -1.40 -1.85 4.27
N LYS A 189 -1.70 -3.15 4.40
CA LYS A 189 -1.27 -3.97 5.55
C LYS A 189 0.24 -3.94 5.68
N ARG A 190 0.94 -4.05 4.55
CA ARG A 190 2.40 -4.03 4.49
C ARG A 190 2.98 -2.70 5.01
N GLY A 191 2.42 -1.58 4.54
CA GLY A 191 2.83 -0.25 5.00
C GLY A 191 2.51 -0.03 6.49
N TYR A 192 1.32 -0.45 6.93
CA TYR A 192 0.90 -0.38 8.33
C TYR A 192 1.84 -1.18 9.23
N GLN A 193 2.12 -2.46 8.92
CA GLN A 193 3.01 -3.31 9.71
C GLN A 193 4.43 -2.77 9.82
N TYR A 194 4.96 -2.19 8.74
CA TYR A 194 6.27 -1.56 8.78
C TYR A 194 6.27 -0.34 9.71
N LEU A 195 5.24 0.50 9.64
CA LEU A 195 5.15 1.67 10.50
C LEU A 195 4.88 1.31 11.96
N SER A 196 4.04 0.32 12.25
CA SER A 196 3.72 -0.13 13.62
C SER A 196 4.82 -1.02 14.24
N GLY A 197 5.64 -1.69 13.43
CA GLY A 197 6.62 -2.68 13.91
C GLY A 197 7.94 -2.10 14.44
N VAL A 198 8.27 -0.85 14.11
CA VAL A 198 9.51 -0.18 14.61
C VAL A 198 9.33 0.32 16.05
N GLU A 199 8.10 0.53 16.51
CA GLU A 199 7.81 0.98 17.87
C GLU A 199 8.29 -0.03 18.93
N SER A 200 8.38 -1.32 18.58
CA SER A 200 8.93 -2.39 19.42
C SER A 200 10.47 -2.45 19.49
N ALA A 201 11.20 -1.50 18.88
CA ALA A 201 12.67 -1.47 18.87
C ALA A 201 13.32 -0.30 19.64
N ASP A 202 12.53 0.56 20.32
CA ASP A 202 13.05 1.57 21.26
C ASP A 202 12.74 1.15 22.71
N PRO A 203 13.69 0.56 23.47
CA PRO A 203 13.48 0.17 24.86
C PRO A 203 13.53 1.34 25.87
N GLN A 204 13.36 2.60 25.46
CA GLN A 204 13.65 3.75 26.32
C GLN A 204 12.49 4.69 26.67
N LEU A 205 11.23 4.36 26.36
CA LEU A 205 10.09 5.20 26.78
C LEU A 205 9.11 4.54 27.76
N SER A 206 9.38 3.32 28.23
CA SER A 206 8.66 2.71 29.35
C SER A 206 9.45 2.86 30.65
N THR A 207 9.50 4.07 31.21
CA THR A 207 9.61 4.39 32.66
C THR A 207 10.13 5.81 32.86
N THR A 208 9.28 6.80 32.62
CA THR A 208 9.34 8.02 33.42
C THR A 208 7.98 8.67 33.43
N GLU A 209 7.14 8.25 34.36
CA GLU A 209 6.48 9.21 35.24
C GLU A 209 6.11 8.52 36.57
N LYS A 210 6.38 9.28 37.63
CA LYS A 210 6.30 8.93 39.05
C LYS A 210 4.88 8.96 39.56
#